data_AF-A0A2R5LNA0-F1
#
_entry.id   AF-A0A2R5LNA0-F1
#
_cell.length_a   1.000
_cell.length_b   1.000
_cell.length_c   1.000
_cell.angle_alpha   90.00
_cell.angle_beta   90.00
_cell.angle_gamma   90.00
#
_symmetry.space_group_name_H-M   'P 1'
#
loop_
_entity.id
_entity.type
_entity.pdbx_description
1 polymer ?
#
loop_
_entity_poly.entity_id
_entity_poly.type
_entity_poly.pdbx_seq_one_letter_code
_entity_poly.pdbx_strand_id
1 'polypeptide(L)'
;PVRWKSKKGKRKIEEELEEEEEDDEDEDKEDVAHGDNEVSPNVSSMRIDSILKGGINLSRTKAAEALYSGNIRVNGSKPNKKSMQVDVGDEIDYIVGFMSENPDMMQVHRVTVLKIFTDRLTDSGKFKVLLRRQRNLVIEKYEDYEER
;
A
#
# COMPACT_ATOMS: atom_id res chain seq x y z
N PRO A 1 38.67 -14.43 -44.14
CA PRO A 1 38.23 -13.02 -44.18
C PRO A 1 37.00 -12.78 -43.30
N VAL A 2 37.20 -12.02 -42.21
CA VAL A 2 36.20 -11.65 -41.22
C VAL A 2 35.42 -10.43 -41.74
N ARG A 3 34.08 -10.42 -41.65
CA ARG A 3 33.26 -9.21 -41.79
C ARG A 3 32.11 -9.23 -40.78
N TRP A 4 32.02 -8.16 -40.01
CA TRP A 4 31.19 -7.96 -38.81
C TRP A 4 30.09 -6.92 -39.07
N LYS A 5 29.00 -7.03 -38.27
CA LYS A 5 27.96 -6.02 -37.90
C LYS A 5 26.81 -5.80 -38.91
N SER A 6 25.54 -5.70 -38.49
CA SER A 6 25.03 -4.82 -37.42
C SER A 6 23.96 -5.40 -36.47
N LYS A 7 24.02 -4.93 -35.22
CA LYS A 7 23.04 -5.05 -34.12
C LYS A 7 21.65 -4.55 -34.52
N LYS A 8 20.61 -5.31 -34.20
CA LYS A 8 19.27 -4.76 -33.90
C LYS A 8 18.81 -5.33 -32.57
N GLY A 9 19.04 -4.55 -31.51
CA GLY A 9 18.61 -4.86 -30.16
C GLY A 9 17.09 -4.92 -30.11
N LYS A 10 16.53 -6.10 -29.87
CA LYS A 10 15.17 -6.24 -29.37
C LYS A 10 15.29 -6.18 -27.85
N ARG A 11 14.80 -5.09 -27.28
CA ARG A 11 14.53 -4.94 -25.85
C ARG A 11 13.56 -6.05 -25.47
N LYS A 12 14.06 -7.10 -24.84
CA LYS A 12 13.25 -8.02 -24.08
C LYS A 12 13.08 -7.32 -22.74
N ILE A 13 11.94 -6.63 -22.60
CA ILE A 13 11.45 -6.24 -21.29
C ILE A 13 11.05 -7.57 -20.67
N GLU A 14 12.02 -8.18 -20.01
CA GLU A 14 11.79 -9.19 -19.00
C GLU A 14 11.05 -8.44 -17.89
N GLU A 15 9.71 -8.54 -17.90
CA GLU A 15 8.91 -8.42 -16.69
C GLU A 15 9.37 -9.54 -15.77
N GLU A 16 10.47 -9.26 -15.10
CA GLU A 16 11.04 -10.06 -14.04
C GLU A 16 10.19 -9.85 -12.79
N LEU A 17 9.91 -10.97 -12.13
CA LEU A 17 9.46 -11.12 -10.74
C LEU A 17 7.94 -11.26 -10.55
N GLU A 18 7.46 -12.42 -11.04
CA GLU A 18 7.04 -13.49 -10.11
C GLU A 18 7.98 -13.54 -8.90
N GLU A 19 7.60 -12.87 -7.82
CA GLU A 19 7.90 -13.34 -6.48
C GLU A 19 6.54 -13.51 -5.80
N GLU A 20 6.04 -14.75 -5.86
CA GLU A 20 5.18 -15.30 -4.82
C GLU A 20 5.97 -15.23 -3.51
N GLU A 21 6.04 -14.04 -2.91
CA GLU A 21 6.48 -13.92 -1.54
C GLU A 21 5.45 -14.63 -0.68
N GLU A 22 5.93 -15.70 -0.05
CA GLU A 22 5.30 -16.48 1.02
C GLU A 22 4.31 -15.61 1.78
N ASP A 23 3.05 -16.06 1.77
CA ASP A 23 2.01 -15.63 2.67
C ASP A 23 2.51 -15.95 4.08
N ASP A 24 3.32 -15.04 4.66
CA ASP A 24 3.58 -14.98 6.08
C ASP A 24 2.18 -14.83 6.70
N GLU A 25 1.60 -15.99 7.09
CA GLU A 25 0.43 -16.19 7.92
C GLU A 25 0.72 -15.59 9.32
N ASP A 26 1.03 -14.30 9.37
CA ASP A 26 0.97 -13.50 10.58
C ASP A 26 -0.51 -13.35 10.90
N GLU A 27 -1.00 -14.39 11.57
CA GLU A 27 -2.07 -14.46 12.56
C GLU A 27 -2.75 -13.10 12.74
N ASP A 28 -4.02 -13.02 12.31
CA ASP A 28 -4.93 -11.89 12.43
C ASP A 28 -5.04 -11.44 13.91
N LYS A 29 -4.00 -10.78 14.42
CA LYS A 29 -4.08 -9.97 15.62
C LYS A 29 -4.85 -8.74 15.18
N GLU A 30 -6.17 -8.87 15.25
CA GLU A 30 -7.07 -7.74 15.34
C GLU A 30 -6.65 -6.94 16.58
N ASP A 31 -5.66 -6.06 16.41
CA ASP A 31 -5.40 -5.01 17.38
C ASP A 31 -6.65 -4.14 17.39
N VAL A 32 -7.54 -4.45 18.34
CA VAL A 32 -8.78 -3.73 18.66
C VAL A 32 -8.47 -2.38 19.35
N ALA A 33 -7.21 -1.92 19.31
CA ALA A 33 -6.82 -0.63 19.83
C ALA A 33 -7.51 0.46 18.99
N HIS A 34 -8.60 1.01 19.54
CA HIS A 34 -9.17 2.25 19.06
C HIS A 34 -8.10 3.32 19.05
N GLY A 35 -7.66 3.71 17.86
CA GLY A 35 -6.96 4.96 17.68
C GLY A 35 -5.68 4.91 16.87
N ASP A 36 -5.05 6.06 17.00
CA ASP A 36 -3.83 6.53 16.39
C ASP A 36 -2.62 5.91 17.08
N ASN A 37 -1.93 5.03 16.37
CA ASN A 37 -0.80 4.26 16.87
C ASN A 37 0.36 4.29 15.88
N GLU A 38 1.58 4.22 16.39
CA GLU A 38 2.76 4.02 15.56
C GLU A 38 3.14 2.54 15.54
N VAL A 39 3.38 2.00 14.35
CA VAL A 39 3.82 0.62 14.13
C VAL A 39 5.08 0.62 13.26
N SER A 40 6.00 -0.31 13.53
CA SER A 40 7.25 -0.41 12.77
C SER A 40 7.40 -1.77 12.04
N PRO A 41 6.59 -2.06 11.01
CA PRO A 41 6.64 -3.33 10.30
C PRO A 41 7.86 -3.42 9.37
N ASN A 42 8.21 -4.66 9.00
CA ASN A 42 9.14 -4.94 7.91
C ASN A 42 8.32 -5.24 6.64
N VAL A 43 8.51 -4.45 5.59
CA VAL A 43 7.80 -4.57 4.31
C VAL A 43 8.78 -4.92 3.20
N SER A 44 8.36 -5.73 2.22
CA SER A 44 9.25 -6.09 1.09
C SER A 44 9.45 -4.95 0.10
N SER A 45 8.50 -4.02 0.00
CA SER A 45 8.59 -2.87 -0.89
C SER A 45 7.80 -1.66 -0.37
N MET A 46 8.08 -0.47 -0.94
CA MET A 46 7.33 0.77 -0.65
C MET A 46 6.03 0.88 -1.44
N ARG A 47 5.53 -0.22 -2.02
CA ARG A 47 4.26 -0.21 -2.75
C ARG A 47 3.08 -0.06 -1.79
N ILE A 48 2.00 0.57 -2.27
CA ILE A 48 0.77 0.79 -1.47
C ILE A 48 0.25 -0.51 -0.83
N ASP A 49 0.18 -1.60 -1.61
CA ASP A 49 -0.30 -2.91 -1.13
C ASP A 49 0.56 -3.48 0.01
N SER A 50 1.88 -3.38 -0.12
CA SER A 50 2.85 -3.82 0.90
C SER A 50 2.76 -2.98 2.18
N ILE A 51 2.60 -1.67 2.04
CA ILE A 51 2.45 -0.74 3.16
C ILE A 51 1.12 -0.96 3.88
N LEU A 52 0.02 -1.20 3.17
CA LEU A 52 -1.29 -1.49 3.77
C LEU A 52 -1.29 -2.82 4.53
N LYS A 53 -0.61 -3.86 4.03
CA LYS A 53 -0.40 -5.11 4.79
C LYS A 53 0.35 -4.84 6.09
N GLY A 54 1.48 -4.13 6.05
CA GLY A 54 2.27 -3.85 7.25
C GLY A 54 1.60 -2.88 8.23
N GLY A 55 0.77 -1.95 7.76
CA GLY A 55 0.15 -0.91 8.57
C GLY A 55 -1.18 -1.32 9.21
N ILE A 56 -2.07 -1.91 8.42
CA ILE A 56 -3.44 -2.23 8.84
C ILE A 56 -3.80 -3.71 8.67
N ASN A 57 -2.85 -4.59 8.41
CA ASN A 57 -3.05 -6.03 8.19
C ASN A 57 -4.01 -6.35 7.03
N LEU A 58 -4.09 -5.49 6.02
CA LEU A 58 -4.87 -5.78 4.82
C LEU A 58 -4.09 -6.73 3.91
N SER A 59 -4.67 -7.87 3.52
CA SER A 59 -3.99 -8.79 2.61
C SER A 59 -3.67 -8.10 1.27
N ARG A 60 -2.53 -8.45 0.65
CA ARG A 60 -2.11 -7.83 -0.63
C ARG A 60 -3.18 -7.99 -1.72
N THR A 61 -3.88 -9.13 -1.73
CA THR A 61 -5.00 -9.40 -2.65
C THR A 61 -6.17 -8.45 -2.43
N LYS A 62 -6.62 -8.28 -1.18
CA LYS A 62 -7.70 -7.33 -0.86
C LYS A 62 -7.28 -5.88 -1.12
N ALA A 63 -6.02 -5.52 -0.83
CA ALA A 63 -5.49 -4.21 -1.15
C ALA A 63 -5.51 -3.95 -2.67
N ALA A 64 -5.10 -4.94 -3.47
CA ALA A 64 -5.17 -4.86 -4.92
C ALA A 64 -6.62 -4.68 -5.42
N GLU A 65 -7.57 -5.46 -4.92
CA GLU A 65 -8.99 -5.32 -5.24
C GLU A 65 -9.53 -3.93 -4.87
N ALA A 66 -9.20 -3.43 -3.68
CA ALA A 66 -9.60 -2.10 -3.22
C ALA A 66 -9.01 -0.98 -4.09
N LEU A 67 -7.78 -1.15 -4.60
CA LEU A 67 -7.15 -0.24 -5.56
C LEU A 67 -7.94 -0.19 -6.87
N TYR A 68 -8.42 -1.34 -7.38
CA TYR A 68 -9.26 -1.39 -8.58
C TYR A 68 -10.66 -0.81 -8.35
N SER A 69 -11.26 -1.06 -7.19
CA SER A 69 -12.58 -0.53 -6.83
C SER A 69 -12.58 0.97 -6.54
N GLY A 70 -11.41 1.59 -6.38
CA GLY A 70 -11.28 3.02 -6.04
C GLY A 70 -11.45 3.33 -4.55
N ASN A 71 -11.34 2.31 -3.70
CA ASN A 71 -11.47 2.40 -2.24
C ASN A 71 -10.16 2.78 -1.53
N ILE A 72 -9.08 2.99 -2.29
CA ILE A 72 -7.81 3.46 -1.74
C ILE A 72 -7.51 4.86 -2.27
N ARG A 73 -7.18 5.79 -1.37
CA ARG A 73 -6.73 7.14 -1.68
C ARG A 73 -5.30 7.35 -1.18
N VAL A 74 -4.50 8.07 -1.96
CA VAL A 74 -3.18 8.55 -1.55
C VAL A 74 -3.24 10.07 -1.55
N ASN A 75 -3.01 10.69 -0.40
CA ASN A 75 -3.12 12.13 -0.19
C ASN A 75 -4.48 12.68 -0.70
N GLY A 76 -5.56 11.94 -0.45
CA GLY A 76 -6.93 12.25 -0.90
C GLY A 76 -7.25 11.96 -2.38
N SER A 77 -6.27 11.62 -3.19
CA SER A 77 -6.46 11.36 -4.64
C SER A 77 -6.46 9.87 -4.96
N LYS A 78 -7.14 9.46 -6.05
CA LYS A 78 -7.06 8.07 -6.54
C LYS A 78 -5.65 7.79 -7.08
N PRO A 79 -5.00 6.69 -6.68
CA PRO A 79 -3.70 6.32 -7.23
C PRO A 79 -3.84 5.98 -8.73
N ASN A 80 -2.95 6.54 -9.55
CA ASN A 80 -3.00 6.36 -11.01
C ASN A 80 -2.54 4.97 -11.48
N LYS A 81 -1.78 4.25 -10.66
CA LYS A 81 -1.18 2.95 -11.00
C LYS A 81 -1.24 2.01 -9.80
N LYS A 82 -1.47 0.73 -10.07
CA LYS A 82 -1.46 -0.34 -9.05
C LYS A 82 -0.10 -0.46 -8.34
N SER A 83 0.98 -0.24 -9.08
CA SER A 83 2.36 -0.33 -8.60
C SER A 83 2.92 1.00 -8.08
N MET A 84 2.05 1.95 -7.73
CA MET A 84 2.48 3.21 -7.14
C MET A 84 3.20 2.93 -5.82
N GLN A 85 4.36 3.56 -5.68
CA GLN A 85 5.15 3.55 -4.46
C GLN A 85 4.82 4.81 -3.67
N VAL A 86 4.99 4.73 -2.36
CA VAL A 86 4.79 5.84 -1.44
C VAL A 86 6.11 6.25 -0.80
N ASP A 87 6.19 7.53 -0.47
CA ASP A 87 7.35 8.13 0.17
C ASP A 87 7.03 8.60 1.59
N VAL A 88 8.06 9.01 2.32
CA VAL A 88 7.90 9.59 3.65
C VAL A 88 7.01 10.83 3.59
N GLY A 89 5.97 10.85 4.41
CA GLY A 89 4.98 11.92 4.48
C GLY A 89 3.68 11.62 3.74
N ASP A 90 3.62 10.58 2.91
CA ASP A 90 2.38 10.20 2.22
C ASP A 90 1.35 9.61 3.18
N GLU A 91 0.09 9.97 2.96
CA GLU A 91 -1.09 9.45 3.65
C GLU A 91 -1.88 8.52 2.73
N ILE A 92 -2.12 7.29 3.17
CA ILE A 92 -2.90 6.29 2.45
C ILE A 92 -4.18 6.02 3.22
N ASP A 93 -5.32 6.28 2.60
CA ASP A 93 -6.62 5.95 3.16
C ASP A 93 -7.20 4.72 2.47
N TYR A 94 -7.66 3.77 3.29
CA TYR A 94 -8.50 2.66 2.87
C TYR A 94 -9.94 2.91 3.34
N ILE A 95 -10.86 3.02 2.39
CA ILE A 95 -12.27 3.30 2.65
C ILE A 95 -12.98 2.01 3.04
N VAL A 96 -13.58 2.00 4.23
CA VAL A 96 -14.30 0.85 4.79
C VAL A 96 -15.76 0.88 4.38
N GLY A 97 -16.36 2.07 4.42
CA GLY A 97 -17.78 2.26 4.11
C GLY A 97 -18.32 3.60 4.62
N PHE A 98 -19.62 3.78 4.50
CA PHE A 98 -20.34 4.97 4.95
C PHE A 98 -20.92 4.78 6.35
N MET A 99 -21.06 5.90 7.08
CA MET A 99 -21.76 5.89 8.36
C MET A 99 -23.26 5.78 8.12
N SER A 100 -23.92 4.82 8.78
CA SER A 100 -25.38 4.63 8.66
C SER A 100 -26.19 5.84 9.15
N GLU A 101 -25.60 6.64 10.05
CA GLU A 101 -26.23 7.83 10.62
C GLU A 101 -26.07 9.09 9.75
N ASN A 102 -24.98 9.19 8.98
CA ASN A 102 -24.68 10.36 8.14
C ASN A 102 -24.04 9.92 6.82
N PRO A 103 -24.77 9.95 5.69
CA PRO A 103 -24.27 9.56 4.37
C PRO A 103 -23.10 10.42 3.85
N ASP A 104 -22.97 11.64 4.37
CA ASP A 104 -21.89 12.57 4.02
C ASP A 104 -20.57 12.25 4.73
N MET A 105 -20.59 11.32 5.70
CA MET A 105 -19.42 10.85 6.42
C MET A 105 -19.06 9.44 6.00
N MET A 106 -17.76 9.19 5.83
CA MET A 106 -17.22 7.86 5.56
C MET A 106 -16.22 7.45 6.63
N GLN A 107 -16.14 6.15 6.86
CA GLN A 107 -15.17 5.53 7.73
C GLN A 107 -13.97 5.05 6.90
N VAL A 108 -12.78 5.49 7.29
CA VAL A 108 -11.51 5.13 6.64
C VAL A 108 -10.49 4.62 7.66
N HIS A 109 -9.56 3.82 7.16
CA HIS A 109 -8.32 3.49 7.85
C HIS A 109 -7.19 4.27 7.19
N ARG A 110 -6.55 5.18 7.93
CA ARG A 110 -5.42 5.99 7.44
C ARG A 110 -4.09 5.38 7.87
N VAL A 111 -3.15 5.33 6.94
CA VAL A 111 -1.76 4.96 7.18
C VAL A 111 -0.86 6.08 6.66
N THR A 112 -0.08 6.69 7.55
CA THR A 112 0.90 7.71 7.17
C THR A 112 2.31 7.14 7.29
N VAL A 113 3.13 7.33 6.27
CA VAL A 113 4.53 6.91 6.29
C VAL A 113 5.37 7.95 7.03
N LEU A 114 5.79 7.66 8.26
CA LEU A 114 6.58 8.59 9.06
C LEU A 114 8.08 8.53 8.74
N LYS A 115 8.60 7.32 8.52
CA LYS A 115 10.04 7.13 8.27
C LYS A 115 10.30 5.82 7.55
N ILE A 116 11.25 5.83 6.62
CA ILE A 116 11.80 4.63 5.98
C ILE A 116 13.23 4.46 6.49
N PHE A 117 13.54 3.28 7.05
CA PHE A 117 14.89 2.98 7.51
C PHE A 117 15.67 2.31 6.38
N THR A 118 16.57 3.05 5.74
CA THR A 118 17.41 2.58 4.63
C THR A 118 18.62 1.76 5.09
N ASP A 119 18.99 1.88 6.36
CA ASP A 119 20.28 1.42 6.89
C ASP A 119 20.32 -0.07 7.28
N ARG A 120 19.22 -0.79 7.09
CA ARG A 120 19.11 -2.20 7.47
C ARG A 120 18.22 -2.92 6.48
N LEU A 121 18.82 -3.39 5.40
CA LEU A 121 18.33 -4.61 4.80
C LEU A 121 18.44 -5.66 5.92
N THR A 122 17.30 -6.12 6.44
CA THR A 122 17.31 -7.34 7.26
C THR A 122 18.00 -8.44 6.45
N ASP A 123 18.55 -9.48 7.09
CA ASP A 123 19.14 -10.62 6.35
C ASP A 123 18.18 -11.19 5.27
N SER A 124 16.88 -10.88 5.37
CA SER A 124 15.78 -11.25 4.48
C SER A 124 15.47 -10.26 3.35
N GLY A 125 16.18 -9.16 3.15
CA GLY A 125 15.86 -8.23 2.03
C GLY A 125 14.72 -7.23 2.28
N LYS A 126 14.08 -7.25 3.46
CA LYS A 126 12.91 -6.42 3.77
C LYS A 126 13.33 -5.03 4.29
N PHE A 127 12.51 -4.01 4.01
CA PHE A 127 12.67 -2.64 4.51
C PHE A 127 11.93 -2.48 5.84
N LYS A 128 12.60 -1.92 6.85
CA LYS A 128 11.92 -1.48 8.07
C LYS A 128 11.32 -0.10 7.85
N VAL A 129 10.03 0.07 8.15
CA VAL A 129 9.32 1.36 8.05
C VAL A 129 8.67 1.72 9.38
N LEU A 130 8.50 3.01 9.64
CA LEU A 130 7.67 3.53 10.74
C LEU A 130 6.41 4.12 10.12
N LEU A 131 5.27 3.57 10.50
CA LEU A 131 3.95 3.97 10.01
C LEU A 131 3.10 4.45 11.18
N ARG A 132 2.32 5.50 10.96
CA ARG A 132 1.22 5.88 11.86
C ARG A 132 -0.05 5.29 11.30
N ARG A 133 -0.71 4.41 12.06
CA ARG A 133 -2.00 3.80 11.70
C ARG A 133 -3.12 4.45 12.50
N GLN A 134 -4.16 4.90 11.83
CA GLN A 134 -5.38 5.42 12.44
C GLN A 134 -6.54 4.58 11.93
N ARG A 135 -7.11 3.74 12.79
CA ARG A 135 -8.24 2.89 12.41
C ARG A 135 -9.58 3.55 12.77
N ASN A 136 -10.59 3.34 11.93
CA ASN A 136 -11.96 3.84 12.12
C ASN A 136 -12.03 5.38 12.19
N LEU A 137 -11.22 6.06 11.37
CA LEU A 137 -11.27 7.50 11.25
C LEU A 137 -12.54 7.88 10.48
N VAL A 138 -13.33 8.80 11.01
CA VAL A 138 -14.51 9.32 10.32
C VAL A 138 -14.10 10.62 9.63
N ILE A 139 -14.26 10.67 8.31
CA ILE A 139 -13.96 11.83 7.48
C ILE A 139 -15.17 12.20 6.62
N GLU A 140 -15.17 13.43 6.11
CA GLU A 140 -16.12 13.84 5.08
C GLU A 140 -15.89 13.05 3.78
N LYS A 141 -16.96 12.82 3.04
CA LYS A 141 -16.91 12.11 1.78
C LYS A 141 -16.04 12.84 0.75
N TYR A 142 -15.12 12.10 0.13
CA TYR A 142 -14.37 12.59 -1.02
C TYR A 142 -15.30 12.99 -2.18
N GLU A 143 -15.10 14.19 -2.73
CA GLU A 143 -15.97 14.75 -3.80
C GLU A 143 -16.07 13.84 -5.03
N ASP A 144 -14.99 13.12 -5.36
CA ASP A 144 -14.88 12.23 -6.51
C ASP A 144 -15.19 10.76 -6.18
N TYR A 145 -15.71 10.48 -4.98
CA TYR A 145 -16.14 9.14 -4.59
C TYR A 145 -17.55 8.86 -5.13
N GLU A 146 -17.58 8.04 -6.19
CA GLU A 146 -18.80 7.46 -6.73
C GLU A 146 -18.96 6.05 -6.14
N GLU A 147 -20.10 5.79 -5.51
CA GLU A 147 -20.50 4.44 -5.11
C GLU A 147 -20.76 3.64 -6.39
N ARG A 148 -20.01 2.55 -6.59
CA ARG A 148 -20.10 1.68 -7.78
C ARG A 148 -20.67 0.33 -7.43
#